data_AF-A0A966IY42-F1
#
_entry.id   AF-A0A966IY42-F1
#
_cell.length_a   1.000
_cell.length_b   1.000
_cell.length_c   1.000
_cell.angle_alpha   90.00
_cell.angle_beta   90.00
_cell.angle_gamma   90.00
#
_symmetry.space_group_name_H-M   'P 1'
#
loop_
_entity.id
_entity.type
_entity.pdbx_description
1 polymer ?
#
loop_
_entity_poly.entity_id
_entity_poly.type
_entity_poly.pdbx_seq_one_letter_code
_entity_poly.pdbx_strand_id
1 'polypeptide(L)'
;LGGRSFSIWSADTGEQVFDSGEDIERIVYNNAADDANNATTLLKADQLLGRLDNKGPEPESVVVGQVGNDTYAFVGLERASGILMYKITNPQKPSFVQYIRNTTTLADGDISPEGMKFIPASQSPSGVPLLVVGHEVTGSVAVYQIK
;
A
#
# COMPACT_ATOMS: atom_id res chain seq x y z
N LEU A 1 -16.94 -5.94 -11.45
CA LEU A 1 -15.79 -5.83 -10.54
C LEU A 1 -15.53 -4.35 -10.35
N GLY A 2 -15.83 -3.80 -9.18
CA GLY A 2 -15.70 -2.37 -8.89
C GLY A 2 -15.33 -2.19 -7.42
N GLY A 3 -14.39 -1.27 -7.15
CA GLY A 3 -14.09 -0.80 -5.79
C GLY A 3 -12.75 -1.21 -5.17
N ARG A 4 -11.82 -1.84 -5.91
CA ARG A 4 -10.50 -2.26 -5.37
C ARG A 4 -9.34 -1.45 -5.96
N SER A 5 -9.61 -0.19 -6.24
CA SER A 5 -8.67 0.79 -6.80
C SER A 5 -8.50 1.97 -5.85
N PHE A 6 -7.54 2.85 -6.13
CA PHE A 6 -7.61 4.24 -5.68
C PHE A 6 -7.82 5.15 -6.88
N SER A 7 -8.52 6.24 -6.67
CA SER A 7 -8.71 7.26 -7.68
C SER A 7 -8.16 8.60 -7.22
N ILE A 8 -7.71 9.42 -8.16
CA ILE A 8 -7.37 10.82 -7.92
C ILE A 8 -8.46 11.65 -8.58
N TRP A 9 -8.96 12.65 -7.86
CA TRP A 9 -10.00 13.57 -8.31
C TRP A 9 -9.46 14.99 -8.30
N SER A 10 -9.82 15.77 -9.32
CA SER A 10 -9.56 17.20 -9.35
C SER A 10 -10.47 17.90 -8.34
N ALA A 11 -9.89 18.62 -7.38
CA ALA A 11 -10.67 19.39 -6.41
C ALA A 11 -11.38 20.60 -7.05
N ASP A 12 -10.84 21.13 -8.16
CA ASP A 12 -11.39 22.29 -8.84
C ASP A 12 -12.58 21.93 -9.73
N THR A 13 -12.50 20.80 -10.43
CA THR A 13 -13.50 20.40 -11.44
C THR A 13 -14.39 19.23 -11.00
N GLY A 14 -13.99 18.47 -9.99
CA GLY A 14 -14.69 17.25 -9.59
C GLY A 14 -14.52 16.09 -10.58
N GLU A 15 -13.62 16.21 -11.56
CA GLU A 15 -13.35 15.15 -12.53
C GLU A 15 -12.39 14.10 -11.96
N GLN A 16 -12.64 12.83 -12.27
CA GLN A 16 -11.70 11.75 -11.98
C GLN A 16 -10.50 11.88 -12.93
N VAL A 17 -9.33 12.25 -12.40
CA VAL A 17 -8.12 12.45 -13.22
C VAL A 17 -7.33 11.15 -13.42
N PHE A 18 -7.51 10.19 -12.51
CA PHE A 18 -6.89 8.88 -12.58
C PHE A 18 -7.70 7.86 -11.77
N ASP A 19 -7.72 6.63 -12.24
CA ASP A 19 -8.14 5.46 -11.48
C ASP A 19 -7.10 4.35 -11.65
N SER A 20 -6.71 3.71 -10.56
CA SER A 20 -5.72 2.62 -10.64
C SER A 20 -6.29 1.35 -11.26
N GLY A 21 -7.60 1.22 -11.47
CA GLY A 21 -8.21 0.03 -12.02
C GLY A 21 -7.77 -1.24 -11.27
N GLU A 22 -7.29 -2.22 -12.04
CA GLU A 22 -6.80 -3.52 -11.55
C GLU A 22 -5.33 -3.52 -11.07
N ASP A 23 -4.66 -2.37 -11.07
CA ASP A 23 -3.21 -2.28 -10.85
C ASP A 23 -2.81 -2.80 -9.45
N ILE A 24 -3.62 -2.52 -8.43
CA ILE A 24 -3.45 -3.04 -7.06
C ILE A 24 -3.49 -4.58 -7.05
N GLU A 25 -4.50 -5.17 -7.69
CA GLU A 25 -4.66 -6.63 -7.75
C GLU A 25 -3.46 -7.28 -8.44
N ARG A 26 -3.02 -6.70 -9.57
CA ARG A 26 -1.86 -7.17 -10.33
C ARG A 26 -0.57 -7.08 -9.52
N ILE A 27 -0.32 -5.98 -8.82
CA ILE A 27 0.88 -5.80 -8.00
C ILE A 27 0.92 -6.82 -6.86
N VAL A 28 -0.20 -7.01 -6.15
CA VAL A 28 -0.29 -7.98 -5.06
C VAL A 28 -0.09 -9.40 -5.57
N TYR A 29 -0.70 -9.75 -6.71
CA TYR A 29 -0.52 -11.05 -7.34
C TYR A 29 0.93 -11.31 -7.73
N ASN A 30 1.58 -10.36 -8.42
CA ASN A 30 2.95 -10.52 -8.91
C ASN A 30 3.96 -10.58 -7.76
N ASN A 31 3.79 -9.76 -6.72
CA ASN A 31 4.68 -9.79 -5.54
C ASN A 31 4.45 -11.02 -4.64
N ALA A 32 3.31 -11.69 -4.76
CA ALA A 32 3.12 -13.02 -4.18
C ALA A 32 3.85 -14.12 -4.99
N ALA A 33 4.04 -13.92 -6.30
CA ALA A 33 4.66 -14.89 -7.20
C ALA A 33 6.20 -14.77 -7.31
N ASP A 34 6.78 -13.57 -7.12
CA ASP A 34 8.23 -13.33 -7.14
C ASP A 34 8.98 -13.89 -5.91
N ASP A 35 8.27 -14.49 -4.95
CA ASP A 35 8.86 -15.27 -3.87
C ASP A 35 9.28 -16.68 -4.36
N ALA A 36 9.94 -16.75 -5.52
CA ALA A 36 10.31 -17.98 -6.21
C ALA A 36 11.36 -18.83 -5.47
N ASN A 37 11.88 -18.34 -4.34
CA ASN A 37 12.67 -19.13 -3.38
C ASN A 37 11.87 -19.55 -2.13
N ASN A 38 10.59 -19.19 -2.02
CA ASN A 38 9.75 -19.42 -0.85
C ASN A 38 8.24 -19.50 -1.21
N ALA A 39 7.92 -20.12 -2.36
CA ALA A 39 6.56 -20.35 -2.87
C ALA A 39 5.68 -21.28 -1.98
N THR A 40 5.93 -21.35 -0.68
CA THR A 40 5.22 -22.19 0.28
C THR A 40 4.88 -21.51 1.61
N THR A 41 5.09 -20.19 1.79
CA THR A 41 4.81 -19.57 3.10
C THR A 41 3.86 -18.38 3.14
N LEU A 42 3.43 -17.81 2.01
CA LEU A 42 2.05 -17.30 1.99
C LEU A 42 1.17 -18.51 2.27
N LEU A 43 0.06 -18.34 3.02
CA LEU A 43 -1.11 -19.22 2.90
C LEU A 43 -1.10 -19.74 1.46
N LYS A 44 -0.87 -21.06 1.29
CA LYS A 44 -0.43 -21.69 0.03
C LYS A 44 -0.98 -20.91 -1.16
N ALA A 45 -0.23 -20.66 -2.24
CA ALA A 45 -0.69 -19.77 -3.32
C ALA A 45 -2.20 -19.88 -3.66
N ASP A 46 -2.80 -21.08 -3.63
CA ASP A 46 -4.25 -21.33 -3.70
C ASP A 46 -5.15 -20.64 -2.65
N GLN A 47 -4.74 -20.45 -1.40
CA GLN A 47 -5.45 -19.75 -0.34
C GLN A 47 -5.36 -18.23 -0.47
N LEU A 48 -4.19 -17.67 -0.83
CA LEU A 48 -4.10 -16.24 -1.16
C LEU A 48 -4.85 -15.95 -2.45
N LEU A 49 -4.69 -16.77 -3.49
CA LEU A 49 -5.45 -16.69 -4.74
C LEU A 49 -6.94 -16.86 -4.48
N GLY A 50 -7.35 -17.82 -3.66
CA GLY A 50 -8.75 -18.03 -3.28
C GLY A 50 -9.31 -16.88 -2.42
N ARG A 51 -8.48 -16.15 -1.67
CA ARG A 51 -8.87 -14.91 -0.97
C ARG A 51 -8.91 -13.71 -1.92
N LEU A 52 -7.99 -13.58 -2.87
CA LEU A 52 -8.00 -12.51 -3.88
C LEU A 52 -9.18 -12.66 -4.84
N ASP A 53 -9.41 -13.88 -5.34
CA ASP A 53 -10.53 -14.27 -6.21
C ASP A 53 -11.88 -14.02 -5.53
N ASN A 54 -12.01 -14.35 -4.22
CA ASN A 54 -13.26 -14.11 -3.49
C ASN A 54 -13.40 -12.70 -2.90
N LYS A 55 -12.32 -12.03 -2.49
CA LYS A 55 -12.36 -10.83 -1.61
C LYS A 55 -11.37 -9.72 -1.97
N GLY A 56 -10.29 -10.02 -2.68
CA GLY A 56 -9.35 -9.03 -3.21
C GLY A 56 -8.36 -8.46 -2.18
N PRO A 57 -7.51 -7.50 -2.61
CA PRO A 57 -6.48 -6.89 -1.77
C PRO A 57 -7.01 -5.92 -0.71
N GLU A 58 -8.23 -5.39 -0.90
CA GLU A 58 -8.95 -4.47 0.01
C GLU A 58 -8.13 -3.23 0.44
N PRO A 59 -8.07 -2.19 -0.42
CA PRO A 59 -7.54 -0.89 -0.05
C PRO A 59 -8.45 -0.22 1.00
N GLU A 60 -7.91 0.14 2.16
CA GLU A 60 -8.69 0.68 3.29
C GLU A 60 -8.31 2.11 3.66
N SER A 61 -7.04 2.46 3.50
CA SER A 61 -6.54 3.79 3.89
C SER A 61 -5.63 4.38 2.82
N VAL A 62 -5.73 5.69 2.63
CA VAL A 62 -4.82 6.45 1.77
C VAL A 62 -4.30 7.67 2.52
N VAL A 63 -2.98 7.87 2.48
CA VAL A 63 -2.36 9.13 2.93
C VAL A 63 -1.44 9.66 1.85
N VAL A 64 -1.31 10.99 1.77
CA VAL A 64 -0.45 11.67 0.81
C VAL A 64 0.64 12.42 1.57
N GLY A 65 1.87 12.39 1.04
CA GLY A 65 3.02 13.04 1.63
C GLY A 65 4.02 13.50 0.58
N GLN A 66 4.77 14.56 0.89
CA GLN A 66 5.86 15.03 0.03
C GLN A 66 7.20 14.51 0.54
N VAL A 67 7.99 13.89 -0.34
CA VAL A 67 9.36 13.44 -0.08
C VAL A 67 10.28 14.13 -1.09
N GLY A 68 11.13 15.02 -0.60
CA GLY A 68 11.87 15.94 -1.47
C GLY A 68 10.90 16.83 -2.25
N ASN A 69 11.01 16.82 -3.58
CA ASN A 69 10.12 17.58 -4.47
C ASN A 69 8.92 16.75 -4.96
N ASP A 70 8.90 15.46 -4.67
CA ASP A 70 7.91 14.54 -5.20
C ASP A 70 6.78 14.27 -4.21
N THR A 71 5.57 14.18 -4.75
CA THR A 71 4.37 13.84 -3.97
C THR A 71 4.09 12.35 -4.12
N TYR A 72 3.81 11.69 -3.01
CA TYR A 72 3.52 10.25 -2.94
C TYR A 72 2.18 9.99 -2.28
N ALA A 73 1.48 8.97 -2.78
CA ALA A 73 0.35 8.34 -2.12
C ALA A 73 0.79 7.01 -1.52
N PHE A 74 0.35 6.73 -0.31
CA PHE A 74 0.53 5.48 0.41
C PHE A 74 -0.86 4.86 0.58
N VAL A 75 -1.08 3.68 0.01
CA VAL A 75 -2.36 2.97 0.01
C VAL A 75 -2.21 1.70 0.86
N GLY A 76 -2.88 1.66 2.00
CA GLY A 76 -2.87 0.53 2.92
C GLY A 76 -3.82 -0.56 2.44
N LEU A 77 -3.32 -1.79 2.36
CA LEU A 77 -4.07 -2.96 1.95
C LEU A 77 -4.28 -3.86 3.17
N GLU A 78 -5.47 -3.81 3.76
CA GLU A 78 -5.80 -4.52 4.99
C GLU A 78 -5.55 -6.03 4.81
N ARG A 79 -6.23 -6.64 3.85
CA ARG A 79 -6.15 -8.10 3.63
C ARG A 79 -4.82 -8.57 3.07
N ALA A 80 -4.17 -7.76 2.25
CA ALA A 80 -2.88 -8.11 1.66
C ALA A 80 -1.70 -7.83 2.62
N SER A 81 -1.95 -7.12 3.73
CA SER A 81 -0.99 -6.78 4.78
C SER A 81 0.27 -6.10 4.24
N GLY A 82 0.05 -4.99 3.55
CA GLY A 82 1.13 -4.10 3.18
C GLY A 82 0.62 -2.78 2.62
N ILE A 83 1.56 -1.92 2.23
CA ILE A 83 1.28 -0.56 1.77
C ILE A 83 1.85 -0.39 0.38
N LEU A 84 1.03 0.01 -0.58
CA LEU A 84 1.50 0.41 -1.90
C LEU A 84 1.91 1.88 -1.89
N MET A 85 3.13 2.16 -2.33
CA MET A 85 3.64 3.50 -2.51
C MET A 85 3.61 3.87 -3.99
N TYR A 86 2.91 4.96 -4.31
CA TYR A 86 2.81 5.53 -5.65
C TYR A 86 3.40 6.94 -5.66
N LYS A 87 4.22 7.25 -6.66
CA LYS A 87 4.60 8.63 -6.96
C LYS A 87 3.47 9.26 -7.77
N ILE A 88 2.92 10.36 -7.26
CA ILE A 88 1.75 11.06 -7.81
C ILE A 88 2.04 12.54 -8.13
N THR A 89 3.32 12.95 -8.23
CA THR A 89 3.71 14.32 -8.62
C THR A 89 3.00 14.77 -9.91
N ASN A 90 2.82 13.84 -10.87
CA ASN A 90 1.86 14.01 -11.95
C ASN A 90 0.59 13.17 -11.65
N PRO A 91 -0.53 13.80 -11.24
CA PRO A 91 -1.73 13.07 -10.85
C PRO A 91 -2.43 12.37 -12.02
N GLN A 92 -2.15 12.73 -13.27
CA GLN A 92 -2.69 12.03 -14.46
C GLN A 92 -1.90 10.77 -14.82
N LYS A 93 -0.67 10.64 -14.30
CA LYS A 93 0.19 9.48 -14.54
C LYS A 93 0.96 9.07 -13.28
N PRO A 94 0.26 8.61 -12.23
CA PRO A 94 0.90 7.94 -11.11
C PRO A 94 1.80 6.78 -11.56
N SER A 95 2.88 6.55 -10.82
CA SER A 95 3.73 5.37 -11.03
C SER A 95 3.93 4.63 -9.72
N PHE A 96 3.74 3.31 -9.74
CA PHE A 96 4.08 2.45 -8.61
C PHE A 96 5.58 2.53 -8.29
N VAL A 97 5.91 2.56 -7.00
CA VAL A 97 7.28 2.69 -6.49
C VAL A 97 7.68 1.45 -5.72
N GLN A 98 6.87 1.07 -4.72
CA GLN A 98 7.23 -0.01 -3.81
C GLN A 98 5.99 -0.61 -3.14
N TYR A 99 6.05 -1.92 -2.87
CA TYR A 99 5.15 -2.59 -1.94
C TYR A 99 5.87 -2.76 -0.59
N ILE A 100 5.47 -1.98 0.40
CA ILE A 100 6.08 -1.95 1.74
C ILE A 100 5.36 -2.98 2.62
N ARG A 101 6.10 -3.98 3.08
CA ARG A 101 5.66 -5.01 4.03
C ARG A 101 6.86 -5.63 4.72
N ASN A 102 6.67 -6.13 5.94
CA ASN A 102 7.69 -6.89 6.67
C ASN A 102 7.23 -8.33 6.97
N THR A 103 6.15 -8.79 6.33
CA THR A 103 5.71 -10.18 6.32
C THR A 103 5.60 -10.68 4.89
N THR A 104 5.96 -11.94 4.69
CA THR A 104 5.66 -12.70 3.48
C THR A 104 4.71 -13.85 3.76
N THR A 105 4.25 -14.05 4.98
CA THR A 105 3.51 -15.27 5.37
C THR A 105 2.14 -15.00 5.97
N LEU A 106 1.88 -13.77 6.42
CA LEU A 106 0.71 -13.41 7.24
C LEU A 106 0.62 -14.23 8.54
N ALA A 107 1.72 -14.86 8.96
CA ALA A 107 1.88 -15.54 10.23
C ALA A 107 2.88 -14.84 11.15
N ASP A 108 3.52 -13.78 10.65
CA ASP A 108 4.54 -12.97 11.32
C ASP A 108 4.46 -11.51 10.86
N GLY A 109 5.33 -10.66 11.42
CA GLY A 109 5.44 -9.25 11.04
C GLY A 109 4.22 -8.42 11.44
N ASP A 110 3.99 -7.34 10.69
CA ASP A 110 2.87 -6.43 10.87
C ASP A 110 1.74 -6.78 9.88
N ILE A 111 0.53 -7.01 10.41
CA ILE A 111 -0.59 -7.58 9.64
C ILE A 111 -1.81 -6.67 9.74
N SER A 112 -2.49 -6.46 8.61
CA SER A 112 -3.72 -5.67 8.53
C SER A 112 -3.50 -4.17 8.79
N PRO A 113 -2.79 -3.44 7.91
CA PRO A 113 -2.64 -2.00 8.06
C PRO A 113 -4.02 -1.33 7.94
N GLU A 114 -4.34 -0.51 8.94
CA GLU A 114 -5.52 0.35 8.92
C GLU A 114 -5.07 1.82 8.86
N GLY A 115 -5.08 2.51 10.01
CA GLY A 115 -4.75 3.92 10.09
C GLY A 115 -3.29 4.21 9.75
N MET A 116 -3.09 5.14 8.82
CA MET A 116 -1.77 5.64 8.44
C MET A 116 -1.64 7.14 8.70
N LYS A 117 -0.41 7.58 8.98
CA LYS A 117 -0.05 9.00 9.05
C LYS A 117 1.32 9.26 8.48
N PHE A 118 1.39 10.17 7.52
CA PHE A 118 2.65 10.71 7.02
C PHE A 118 3.13 11.86 7.91
N ILE A 119 4.42 11.89 8.21
CA ILE A 119 5.10 12.94 8.96
C ILE A 119 6.22 13.49 8.07
N PRO A 120 6.18 14.78 7.67
CA PRO A 120 7.22 15.35 6.82
C PRO A 120 8.56 15.42 7.56
N ALA A 121 9.67 15.47 6.80
CA ALA A 121 11.03 15.56 7.33
C ALA A 121 11.20 16.70 8.36
N SER A 122 10.56 17.85 8.13
CA SER A 122 10.61 19.03 8.99
C SER A 122 9.97 18.83 10.37
N GLN A 123 9.13 17.81 10.53
CA GLN A 123 8.47 17.45 11.79
C GLN A 123 9.00 16.12 12.35
N SER A 124 9.97 15.50 11.68
CA SER A 124 10.54 14.22 12.05
C SER A 124 11.81 14.41 12.89
N PRO A 125 11.95 13.72 14.04
CA PRO A 125 13.15 13.83 14.88
C PRO A 125 14.43 13.33 14.18
N SER A 126 14.28 12.47 13.17
CA SER A 126 15.42 11.97 12.37
C SER A 126 15.71 12.82 11.12
N GLY A 127 14.96 13.90 10.88
CA GLY A 127 15.11 14.73 9.69
C GLY A 127 14.77 14.04 8.36
N VAL A 128 14.14 12.87 8.40
CA VAL A 128 13.64 12.14 7.22
C VAL A 128 12.13 11.93 7.33
N PRO A 129 11.37 11.95 6.23
CA PRO A 129 9.93 11.71 6.31
C PRO A 129 9.61 10.33 6.89
N LEU A 130 8.53 10.25 7.66
CA LEU A 130 8.08 9.01 8.30
C LEU A 130 6.67 8.65 7.83
N LEU A 131 6.40 7.35 7.72
CA LEU A 131 5.06 6.80 7.63
C LEU A 131 4.79 5.97 8.90
N VAL A 132 3.82 6.39 9.69
CA VAL A 132 3.36 5.67 10.88
C VAL A 132 2.11 4.88 10.52
N VAL A 133 2.09 3.59 10.86
CA VAL A 133 1.02 2.67 10.44
C VAL A 133 0.58 1.82 11.62
N GLY A 134 -0.72 1.86 11.92
CA GLY A 134 -1.36 0.93 12.86
C GLY A 134 -1.79 -0.35 12.15
N HIS A 135 -1.60 -1.49 12.82
CA HIS A 135 -1.91 -2.81 12.31
C HIS A 135 -2.93 -3.50 13.23
N GLU A 136 -4.14 -3.71 12.74
CA GLU A 136 -5.29 -4.15 13.56
C GLU A 136 -5.09 -5.56 14.10
N VAL A 137 -4.67 -6.50 13.23
CA VAL A 137 -4.58 -7.92 13.59
C VAL A 137 -3.43 -8.18 14.58
N THR A 138 -2.29 -7.53 14.38
CA THR A 138 -1.12 -7.69 15.26
C THR A 138 -1.13 -6.73 16.45
N GLY A 139 -1.98 -5.70 16.44
CA GLY A 139 -2.02 -4.67 17.47
C GLY A 139 -0.74 -3.81 17.54
N SER A 140 0.07 -3.82 16.48
CA SER A 140 1.37 -3.15 16.42
C SER A 140 1.27 -1.77 15.74
N VAL A 141 2.25 -0.92 16.02
CA VAL A 141 2.47 0.34 15.30
C VAL A 141 3.87 0.33 14.70
N ALA A 142 3.94 0.36 13.38
CA ALA A 142 5.20 0.43 12.65
C ALA A 142 5.53 1.88 12.26
N VAL A 143 6.82 2.20 12.23
CA VAL A 143 7.31 3.50 11.75
C VAL A 143 8.34 3.26 10.66
N TYR A 144 8.01 3.66 9.44
CA TYR A 144 8.88 3.54 8.28
C TYR A 144 9.55 4.87 7.98
N GLN A 145 10.87 4.87 7.77
CA GLN A 145 11.57 6.00 7.15
C GLN A 145 11.42 5.92 5.63
N ILE A 146 11.02 7.02 4.99
CA ILE A 146 10.91 7.11 3.54
C ILE A 146 12.12 7.88 3.00
N LYS A 147 12.88 7.28 2.09
CA LYS A 147 14.15 7.81 1.56
C LYS A 147 14.19 7.78 0.04
#